data_AF-A0A6C0C8A5-F1
#
_entry.id   AF-A0A6C0C8A5-F1
#
_cell.length_a   1.000
_cell.length_b   1.000
_cell.length_c   1.000
_cell.angle_alpha   90.00
_cell.angle_beta   90.00
_cell.angle_gamma   90.00
#
_symmetry.space_group_name_H-M   'P 1'
#
loop_
_entity.id
_entity.type
_entity.pdbx_description
1 polymer ?
#
loop_
_entity_poly.entity_id
_entity_poly.type
_entity_poly.pdbx_seq_one_letter_code
_entity_poly.pdbx_strand_id
1 'polypeptide(L)'
;MDIVPNEIVYRWIKKRLIIVCKRWYAIWCTKPMMVDLHQINFHTSDLSCPVNSLIKFKNLQVLRLGKYSNIDSSIKTLTSLKTIILDQNIYVIDKKLRHLTNITSLSLANNELITIASLKYLTNLTKLNIESNDNIDDEMIGSLTTLKTLILNSNECVTGETLCRLTNLNSLSLVGNKHVPNKTLVTLANLTKLVFAHNGIRDDTLKCLTGIQQLSIYGSKYISDASIIHLTNLTHLSIGGCEHVTDASIQYLTKITRMFVSNYPHITSNSLERLLHLTRLTTQNFESSFSRLTSLRTLVLRCQIGKIDWISYLTNLTSLSLYNMDNVTTDHVQSLTNLRKLNIASSDNIKKEDINLPLVKKITSLIL
;
A
#
# COMPACT_ATOMS: atom_id res chain seq x y z
N MET A 1 1.47 16.45 -9.71
CA MET A 1 2.76 16.09 -10.32
C MET A 1 2.44 15.46 -11.64
N ASP A 2 2.99 15.97 -12.73
CA ASP A 2 2.64 15.50 -14.07
C ASP A 2 3.54 14.32 -14.45
N ILE A 3 2.95 13.22 -14.92
CA ILE A 3 3.70 12.08 -15.47
C ILE A 3 4.05 12.43 -16.91
N VAL A 4 5.34 12.47 -17.24
CA VAL A 4 5.78 12.72 -18.61
C VAL A 4 5.48 11.47 -19.45
N PRO A 5 4.70 11.56 -20.54
CA PRO A 5 4.38 10.40 -21.35
C PRO A 5 5.64 9.71 -21.91
N ASN A 6 5.67 8.38 -21.84
CA ASN A 6 6.83 7.56 -22.23
C ASN A 6 7.29 7.83 -23.67
N GLU A 7 6.38 8.10 -24.60
CA GLU A 7 6.68 8.43 -26.00
C GLU A 7 7.56 9.69 -26.12
N ILE A 8 7.32 10.69 -25.26
CA ILE A 8 8.09 11.93 -25.26
C ILE A 8 9.49 11.67 -24.69
N VAL A 9 9.57 10.92 -23.60
CA VAL A 9 10.85 10.56 -22.99
C VAL A 9 11.67 9.67 -23.95
N TYR A 10 11.01 8.75 -24.65
CA TYR A 10 11.64 7.91 -25.67
C TYR A 10 12.15 8.74 -26.86
N ARG A 11 11.32 9.64 -27.42
CA ARG A 11 11.74 10.55 -28.51
C ARG A 11 12.90 11.46 -28.09
N TRP A 12 12.93 11.88 -26.83
CA TRP A 12 14.04 12.64 -26.25
C TRP A 12 15.33 11.81 -26.23
N ILE A 13 15.28 10.62 -25.61
CA ILE A 13 16.44 9.75 -25.40
C ILE A 13 16.99 9.24 -26.74
N LYS A 14 16.13 8.78 -27.66
CA LYS A 14 16.54 8.09 -28.89
C LYS A 14 16.63 8.99 -30.13
N LYS A 15 15.72 9.96 -30.30
CA LYS A 15 15.57 10.67 -31.58
C LYS A 15 16.07 12.12 -31.58
N ARG A 16 16.48 12.68 -30.42
CA ARG A 16 16.93 14.08 -30.26
C ARG A 16 16.04 15.11 -31.00
N LEU A 17 14.73 14.86 -31.07
CA LEU A 17 13.80 15.63 -31.92
C LEU A 17 13.51 17.02 -31.35
N ILE A 18 14.26 18.02 -31.82
CA ILE A 18 14.25 19.43 -31.38
C ILE A 18 12.84 20.06 -31.25
N ILE A 19 11.88 19.67 -32.08
CA ILE A 19 10.53 20.28 -32.07
C ILE A 19 9.70 19.80 -30.87
N VAL A 20 9.72 18.50 -30.57
CA VAL A 20 9.06 17.94 -29.37
C VAL A 20 9.70 18.54 -28.13
N CYS A 21 11.03 18.68 -28.15
CA CYS A 21 11.81 19.30 -27.09
C CYS A 21 11.36 20.73 -26.78
N LYS A 22 11.15 21.59 -27.78
CA LYS A 22 10.81 23.02 -27.55
C LYS A 22 9.44 23.20 -26.89
N ARG A 23 8.41 22.46 -27.33
CA ARG A 23 7.06 22.58 -26.75
C ARG A 23 7.00 22.04 -25.31
N TRP A 24 7.69 20.95 -25.05
CA TRP A 24 7.68 20.34 -23.72
C TRP A 24 8.69 20.96 -22.74
N TYR A 25 9.73 21.65 -23.23
CA TYR A 25 10.70 22.37 -22.39
C TYR A 25 10.04 23.40 -21.48
N ALA A 26 9.02 24.12 -21.97
CA ALA A 26 8.25 25.08 -21.17
C ALA A 26 7.55 24.42 -19.97
N ILE A 27 7.11 23.17 -20.12
CA ILE A 27 6.49 22.37 -19.06
C ILE A 27 7.57 21.82 -18.11
N TRP A 28 8.67 21.28 -18.67
CA TRP A 28 9.73 20.66 -17.89
C TRP A 28 10.46 21.64 -16.95
N CYS A 29 10.57 22.90 -17.34
CA CYS A 29 11.28 23.91 -16.54
C CYS A 29 10.41 24.57 -15.46
N THR A 30 9.10 24.31 -15.43
CA THR A 30 8.18 25.06 -14.55
C THR A 30 7.41 24.18 -13.58
N LYS A 31 7.20 22.89 -13.87
CA LYS A 31 6.36 22.01 -13.03
C LYS A 31 7.11 20.80 -12.46
N PRO A 32 6.79 20.37 -11.23
CA PRO A 32 7.19 19.07 -10.69
C PRO A 32 6.75 17.92 -11.59
N MET A 33 7.68 17.03 -11.93
CA MET A 33 7.38 15.92 -12.83
C MET A 33 7.87 14.56 -12.32
N MET A 34 7.22 13.53 -12.87
CA MET A 34 7.61 12.14 -12.78
C MET A 34 7.98 11.60 -14.17
N VAL A 35 9.09 10.87 -14.24
CA VAL A 35 9.47 10.09 -15.42
C VAL A 35 9.41 8.61 -15.05
N ASP A 36 8.64 7.82 -15.80
CA ASP A 36 8.54 6.38 -15.61
C ASP A 36 9.07 5.63 -16.84
N LEU A 37 10.16 4.91 -16.66
CA LEU A 37 10.82 4.13 -17.70
C LEU A 37 10.70 2.61 -17.45
N HIS A 38 9.86 2.17 -16.52
CA HIS A 38 9.74 0.75 -16.16
C HIS A 38 9.39 -0.13 -17.36
N GLN A 39 8.46 0.34 -18.21
CA GLN A 39 8.00 -0.40 -19.38
C GLN A 39 8.86 -0.18 -20.63
N ILE A 40 9.86 0.72 -20.58
CA ILE A 40 10.71 0.99 -21.73
C ILE A 40 11.84 -0.03 -21.72
N ASN A 41 11.69 -1.05 -22.55
CA ASN A 41 12.68 -2.10 -22.68
C ASN A 41 13.84 -1.60 -23.56
N PHE A 42 14.89 -1.06 -22.93
CA PHE A 42 16.15 -0.70 -23.59
C PHE A 42 16.96 -1.98 -23.87
N HIS A 43 16.40 -2.91 -24.65
CA HIS A 43 17.13 -4.11 -25.04
C HIS A 43 17.85 -3.96 -26.38
N THR A 44 19.00 -4.63 -26.39
CA THR A 44 19.97 -4.96 -27.43
C THR A 44 20.98 -3.88 -27.84
N SER A 45 22.23 -4.28 -27.56
CA SER A 45 23.53 -3.88 -28.13
C SER A 45 24.06 -2.46 -27.98
N ASP A 46 23.34 -1.45 -27.46
CA ASP A 46 24.03 -0.13 -27.35
C ASP A 46 23.66 0.88 -26.26
N LEU A 47 22.52 0.86 -25.56
CA LEU A 47 22.32 1.86 -24.48
C LEU A 47 21.32 1.39 -23.42
N SER A 48 21.82 0.97 -22.25
CA SER A 48 21.12 1.27 -20.98
C SER A 48 20.75 2.75 -21.00
N CYS A 49 19.54 3.16 -20.64
CA CYS A 49 19.22 4.59 -20.54
C CYS A 49 20.24 5.26 -19.61
N PRO A 50 21.18 6.07 -20.12
CA PRO A 50 22.13 6.73 -19.23
C PRO A 50 21.36 7.85 -18.55
N VAL A 51 21.40 7.88 -17.21
CA VAL A 51 20.74 8.94 -16.43
C VAL A 51 21.18 10.33 -16.91
N ASN A 52 22.36 10.47 -17.49
CA ASN A 52 22.84 11.69 -18.10
C ASN A 52 21.90 12.27 -19.19
N SER A 53 21.14 11.43 -19.90
CA SER A 53 20.12 11.90 -20.86
C SER A 53 18.98 12.67 -20.20
N LEU A 54 18.80 12.51 -18.88
CA LEU A 54 17.70 13.10 -18.11
C LEU A 54 18.07 14.43 -17.43
N ILE A 55 19.32 14.89 -17.49
CA ILE A 55 19.78 16.11 -16.78
C ILE A 55 19.01 17.38 -17.15
N LYS A 56 18.34 17.40 -18.31
CA LYS A 56 17.53 18.54 -18.75
C LYS A 56 16.18 18.64 -18.04
N PHE A 57 15.72 17.58 -17.38
CA PHE A 57 14.52 17.58 -16.57
C PHE A 57 14.80 18.20 -15.18
N LYS A 58 15.05 19.52 -15.15
CA LYS A 58 15.49 20.24 -13.93
C LYS A 58 14.53 20.13 -12.73
N ASN A 59 13.23 19.96 -12.99
CA ASN A 59 12.19 19.77 -11.96
C ASN A 59 11.74 18.31 -11.80
N LEU A 60 12.56 17.35 -12.23
CA LEU A 60 12.32 15.92 -12.01
C LEU A 60 12.36 15.62 -10.51
N GLN A 61 11.24 15.16 -9.96
CA GLN A 61 11.13 14.80 -8.54
C GLN A 61 11.04 13.30 -8.30
N VAL A 62 10.45 12.57 -9.25
CA VAL A 62 10.27 11.11 -9.19
C VAL A 62 10.80 10.48 -10.46
N LEU A 63 11.71 9.53 -10.32
CA LEU A 63 12.28 8.78 -11.43
C LEU A 63 12.11 7.29 -11.20
N ARG A 64 11.34 6.62 -12.06
CA ARG A 64 11.28 5.15 -12.12
C ARG A 64 12.11 4.68 -13.30
N LEU A 65 13.11 3.85 -13.02
CA LEU A 65 13.97 3.28 -14.04
C LEU A 65 13.54 1.84 -14.36
N GLY A 66 13.73 1.44 -15.62
CA GLY A 66 13.49 0.06 -16.05
C GLY A 66 14.66 -0.87 -15.71
N LYS A 67 14.41 -2.17 -15.87
CA LYS A 67 15.26 -3.31 -15.47
C LYS A 67 16.75 -3.21 -15.85
N TYR A 68 17.06 -2.52 -16.95
CA TYR A 68 18.41 -2.42 -17.51
C TYR A 68 19.02 -1.01 -17.45
N SER A 69 18.48 -0.14 -16.60
CA SER A 69 18.97 1.24 -16.54
C SER A 69 20.26 1.33 -15.74
N ASN A 70 21.22 2.12 -16.23
CA ASN A 70 22.49 2.35 -15.57
C ASN A 70 22.50 3.71 -14.87
N ILE A 71 22.96 3.75 -13.62
CA ILE A 71 23.09 4.97 -12.83
C ILE A 71 24.58 5.32 -12.76
N ASP A 72 24.91 6.53 -13.19
CA ASP A 72 26.25 7.10 -13.08
C ASP A 72 26.21 8.37 -12.22
N SER A 73 27.36 9.03 -12.05
CA SER A 73 27.50 10.23 -11.21
C SER A 73 26.68 11.44 -11.65
N SER A 74 26.23 11.49 -12.92
CA SER A 74 25.38 12.58 -13.44
C SER A 74 24.05 12.70 -12.70
N ILE A 75 23.59 11.64 -12.03
CA ILE A 75 22.35 11.70 -11.22
C ILE A 75 22.40 12.79 -10.14
N LYS A 76 23.60 13.17 -9.69
CA LYS A 76 23.80 14.25 -8.72
C LYS A 76 23.35 15.62 -9.25
N THR A 77 23.32 15.82 -10.57
CA THR A 77 22.88 17.08 -11.17
C THR A 77 21.35 17.25 -11.14
N LEU A 78 20.60 16.17 -10.90
CA LEU A 78 19.16 16.19 -10.73
C LEU A 78 18.80 16.63 -9.30
N THR A 79 19.10 17.88 -8.97
CA THR A 79 18.98 18.42 -7.60
C THR A 79 17.55 18.43 -7.04
N SER A 80 16.54 18.43 -7.91
CA SER A 80 15.13 18.34 -7.54
C SER A 80 14.66 16.90 -7.24
N LEU A 81 15.48 15.89 -7.55
CA LEU A 81 15.09 14.48 -7.45
C LEU A 81 14.96 14.05 -5.97
N LYS A 82 13.77 13.60 -5.60
CA LYS A 82 13.45 13.18 -4.22
C LYS A 82 13.18 11.69 -4.10
N THR A 83 12.61 11.10 -5.15
CA THR A 83 12.20 9.69 -5.18
C THR A 83 12.82 9.00 -6.38
N ILE A 84 13.43 7.85 -6.13
CA ILE A 84 13.88 6.95 -7.19
C ILE A 84 13.32 5.55 -6.97
N ILE A 85 12.85 4.93 -8.05
CA ILE A 85 12.31 3.56 -8.06
C ILE A 85 13.18 2.74 -9.03
N LEU A 86 13.84 1.73 -8.50
CA LEU A 86 14.79 0.87 -9.20
C LEU A 86 14.44 -0.62 -9.00
N ASP A 87 13.14 -0.92 -8.86
CA ASP A 87 12.69 -2.29 -8.65
C ASP A 87 13.12 -3.17 -9.84
N GLN A 88 13.50 -4.42 -9.56
CA GLN A 88 13.89 -5.41 -10.57
C GLN A 88 14.99 -4.92 -11.52
N ASN A 89 16.01 -4.20 -11.03
CA ASN A 89 17.08 -3.65 -11.85
C ASN A 89 18.41 -4.40 -11.65
N ILE A 90 18.75 -5.23 -12.64
CA ILE A 90 19.92 -6.13 -12.57
C ILE A 90 21.28 -5.41 -12.56
N TYR A 91 21.31 -4.11 -12.87
CA TYR A 91 22.54 -3.32 -12.90
C TYR A 91 22.75 -2.48 -11.64
N VAL A 92 21.80 -2.47 -10.71
CA VAL A 92 21.96 -1.74 -9.45
C VAL A 92 22.89 -2.53 -8.53
N ILE A 93 24.00 -1.89 -8.20
CA ILE A 93 25.02 -2.38 -7.28
C ILE A 93 25.47 -1.22 -6.40
N ASP A 94 26.13 -1.52 -5.30
CA ASP A 94 26.56 -0.57 -4.26
C ASP A 94 27.29 0.66 -4.79
N LYS A 95 28.21 0.44 -5.73
CA LYS A 95 29.01 1.53 -6.33
C LYS A 95 28.16 2.59 -7.03
N LYS A 96 26.95 2.25 -7.49
CA LYS A 96 26.06 3.18 -8.19
C LYS A 96 25.16 3.95 -7.23
N LEU A 97 24.73 3.31 -6.14
CA LEU A 97 23.81 3.90 -5.16
C LEU A 97 24.44 5.05 -4.38
N ARG A 98 25.75 5.04 -4.14
CA ARG A 98 26.49 6.14 -3.46
C ARG A 98 26.32 7.53 -4.09
N HIS A 99 25.82 7.61 -5.33
CA HIS A 99 25.59 8.87 -6.02
C HIS A 99 24.23 9.52 -5.69
N LEU A 100 23.31 8.77 -5.06
CA LEU A 100 21.94 9.19 -4.79
C LEU A 100 21.80 10.01 -3.49
N THR A 101 22.75 10.89 -3.18
CA THR A 101 22.82 11.55 -1.87
C THR A 101 21.68 12.53 -1.57
N ASN A 102 20.94 12.96 -2.60
CA ASN A 102 19.89 13.98 -2.48
C ASN A 102 18.47 13.39 -2.30
N ILE A 103 18.31 12.08 -2.44
CA ILE A 103 16.99 11.46 -2.40
C ILE A 103 16.51 11.27 -0.95
N THR A 104 15.20 11.28 -0.79
CA THR A 104 14.51 11.03 0.50
C THR A 104 13.66 9.77 0.46
N SER A 105 13.43 9.21 -0.73
CA SER A 105 12.65 7.99 -0.94
C SER A 105 13.33 7.10 -1.99
N LEU A 106 13.52 5.82 -1.67
CA LEU A 106 14.17 4.83 -2.52
C LEU A 106 13.37 3.52 -2.52
N SER A 107 13.14 2.97 -3.71
CA SER A 107 12.64 1.60 -3.87
C SER A 107 13.64 0.76 -4.64
N LEU A 108 14.02 -0.36 -4.06
CA LEU A 108 14.97 -1.35 -4.54
C LEU A 108 14.33 -2.75 -4.50
N ALA A 109 13.02 -2.87 -4.69
CA ALA A 109 12.37 -4.17 -4.55
C ALA A 109 12.91 -5.17 -5.58
N ASN A 110 13.19 -6.41 -5.19
CA ASN A 110 13.68 -7.48 -6.05
C ASN A 110 15.03 -7.15 -6.73
N ASN A 111 16.06 -6.78 -5.96
CA ASN A 111 17.42 -6.52 -6.47
C ASN A 111 18.45 -7.38 -5.73
N GLU A 112 18.53 -8.65 -6.11
CA GLU A 112 19.37 -9.67 -5.46
C GLU A 112 20.86 -9.30 -5.34
N LEU A 113 21.40 -8.42 -6.18
CA LEU A 113 22.82 -8.06 -6.20
C LEU A 113 23.22 -6.92 -5.24
N ILE A 114 22.27 -6.33 -4.51
CA ILE A 114 22.54 -5.21 -3.61
C ILE A 114 23.10 -5.73 -2.29
N THR A 115 24.23 -5.17 -1.85
CA THR A 115 24.82 -5.46 -0.55
C THR A 115 24.86 -4.22 0.35
N ILE A 116 25.31 -4.45 1.58
CA ILE A 116 25.30 -3.52 2.71
C ILE A 116 26.12 -2.24 2.50
N ALA A 117 27.14 -2.25 1.63
CA ALA A 117 28.02 -1.10 1.45
C ALA A 117 27.33 0.07 0.70
N SER A 118 26.19 -0.19 0.06
CA SER A 118 25.39 0.75 -0.72
C SER A 118 24.77 1.91 0.05
N LEU A 119 24.05 1.58 1.14
CA LEU A 119 22.97 2.44 1.64
C LEU A 119 23.44 3.40 2.72
N LYS A 120 24.58 3.14 3.37
CA LYS A 120 25.16 4.01 4.41
C LYS A 120 25.42 5.45 3.95
N TYR A 121 25.57 5.68 2.65
CA TYR A 121 25.78 7.01 2.07
C TYR A 121 24.47 7.81 1.88
N LEU A 122 23.31 7.17 2.00
CA LEU A 122 21.99 7.75 1.76
C LEU A 122 21.41 8.35 3.05
N THR A 123 22.15 9.26 3.68
CA THR A 123 21.83 9.79 5.01
C THR A 123 20.52 10.57 5.07
N ASN A 124 20.05 11.11 3.94
CA ASN A 124 18.78 11.84 3.83
C ASN A 124 17.55 10.95 3.65
N LEU A 125 17.73 9.62 3.63
CA LEU A 125 16.65 8.71 3.29
C LEU A 125 15.62 8.60 4.43
N THR A 126 14.37 8.91 4.11
CA THR A 126 13.25 8.81 5.06
C THR A 126 12.28 7.68 4.72
N LYS A 127 12.32 7.19 3.48
CA LYS A 127 11.47 6.08 3.00
C LYS A 127 12.32 5.09 2.21
N LEU A 128 12.30 3.83 2.61
CA LEU A 128 13.01 2.76 1.93
C LEU A 128 12.08 1.57 1.70
N ASN A 129 12.08 1.08 0.47
CA ASN A 129 11.52 -0.23 0.12
C ASN A 129 12.65 -1.12 -0.39
N ILE A 130 12.88 -2.22 0.32
CA ILE A 130 13.89 -3.25 0.02
C ILE A 130 13.25 -4.64 0.07
N GLU A 131 11.99 -4.74 -0.34
CA GLU A 131 11.31 -6.02 -0.49
C GLU A 131 12.10 -7.00 -1.37
N SER A 132 12.21 -8.27 -0.96
CA SER A 132 12.87 -9.35 -1.71
C SER A 132 14.33 -9.03 -2.07
N ASN A 133 15.16 -8.78 -1.06
CA ASN A 133 16.61 -8.58 -1.19
C ASN A 133 17.36 -9.41 -0.16
N ASP A 134 17.47 -10.72 -0.38
CA ASP A 134 17.97 -11.66 0.63
C ASP A 134 19.40 -11.40 1.12
N ASN A 135 20.21 -10.63 0.38
CA ASN A 135 21.57 -10.24 0.80
C ASN A 135 21.62 -9.05 1.78
N ILE A 136 20.46 -8.53 2.20
CA ILE A 136 20.36 -7.45 3.19
C ILE A 136 20.37 -8.01 4.61
N ASP A 137 21.28 -7.51 5.44
CA ASP A 137 21.37 -7.82 6.87
C ASP A 137 20.88 -6.68 7.77
N ASP A 138 20.89 -6.96 9.07
CA ASP A 138 20.52 -6.00 10.10
C ASP A 138 21.49 -4.82 10.23
N GLU A 139 22.81 -5.03 10.09
CA GLU A 139 23.77 -3.94 10.31
C GLU A 139 23.52 -2.76 9.36
N MET A 140 23.22 -3.07 8.09
CA MET A 140 22.85 -2.06 7.12
C MET A 140 21.58 -1.31 7.54
N ILE A 141 20.51 -2.01 7.90
CA ILE A 141 19.24 -1.41 8.27
C ILE A 141 19.42 -0.48 9.47
N GLY A 142 20.18 -0.92 10.48
CA GLY A 142 20.46 -0.18 11.71
C GLY A 142 21.21 1.14 11.51
N SER A 143 21.88 1.32 10.37
CA SER A 143 22.60 2.56 10.04
C SER A 143 21.68 3.70 9.54
N LEU A 144 20.47 3.36 9.05
CA LEU A 144 19.54 4.28 8.40
C LEU A 144 18.55 4.91 9.39
N THR A 145 19.07 5.50 10.46
CA THR A 145 18.29 6.01 11.61
C THR A 145 17.34 7.17 11.28
N THR A 146 17.46 7.75 10.09
CA THR A 146 16.57 8.81 9.56
C THR A 146 15.28 8.28 8.96
N LEU A 147 15.13 6.95 8.80
CA LEU A 147 13.96 6.32 8.23
C LEU A 147 12.70 6.56 9.05
N LYS A 148 11.63 6.97 8.35
CA LYS A 148 10.26 7.09 8.85
C LYS A 148 9.34 6.01 8.27
N THR A 149 9.71 5.44 7.13
CA THR A 149 8.97 4.36 6.47
C THR A 149 9.93 3.31 5.94
N LEU A 150 9.68 2.05 6.29
CA LEU A 150 10.50 0.93 5.88
C LEU A 150 9.61 -0.25 5.44
N ILE A 151 9.85 -0.72 4.22
CA ILE A 151 9.26 -1.95 3.69
C ILE A 151 10.38 -2.97 3.55
N LEU A 152 10.29 -4.03 4.35
CA LEU A 152 11.28 -5.08 4.52
C LEU A 152 10.75 -6.45 4.11
N ASN A 153 9.67 -6.51 3.35
CA ASN A 153 9.00 -7.78 3.05
C ASN A 153 9.96 -8.81 2.42
N SER A 154 9.84 -10.07 2.81
CA SER A 154 10.58 -11.20 2.22
C SER A 154 12.09 -10.98 2.17
N ASN A 155 12.73 -10.66 3.29
CA ASN A 155 14.20 -10.64 3.40
C ASN A 155 14.64 -11.71 4.41
N GLU A 156 15.14 -12.85 3.92
CA GLU A 156 15.40 -13.99 4.80
C GLU A 156 16.55 -13.75 5.81
N CYS A 157 17.55 -12.94 5.45
CA CYS A 157 18.69 -12.63 6.32
C CYS A 157 18.41 -11.57 7.38
N VAL A 158 17.25 -10.92 7.37
CA VAL A 158 16.90 -9.90 8.37
C VAL A 158 16.41 -10.57 9.64
N THR A 159 17.26 -10.58 10.66
CA THR A 159 16.93 -11.11 11.98
C THR A 159 16.29 -10.06 12.88
N GLY A 160 16.30 -8.78 12.51
CA GLY A 160 15.70 -7.70 13.26
C GLY A 160 16.51 -7.26 14.49
N GLU A 161 17.78 -7.63 14.63
CA GLU A 161 18.62 -7.26 15.79
C GLU A 161 18.79 -5.74 15.91
N THR A 162 18.94 -5.04 14.79
CA THR A 162 19.24 -3.60 14.76
C THR A 162 18.02 -2.72 14.52
N LEU A 163 16.84 -3.30 14.25
CA LEU A 163 15.61 -2.54 14.00
C LEU A 163 15.29 -1.58 15.17
N CYS A 164 15.70 -1.94 16.40
CA CYS A 164 15.57 -1.09 17.57
C CYS A 164 16.22 0.29 17.44
N ARG A 165 17.22 0.44 16.57
CA ARG A 165 17.91 1.72 16.29
C ARG A 165 17.07 2.69 15.46
N LEU A 166 16.05 2.21 14.76
CA LEU A 166 15.18 3.01 13.90
C LEU A 166 14.07 3.71 14.70
N THR A 167 14.46 4.50 15.69
CA THR A 167 13.52 5.13 16.63
C THR A 167 12.60 6.17 15.97
N ASN A 168 12.95 6.69 14.80
CA ASN A 168 12.12 7.61 13.99
C ASN A 168 11.09 6.90 13.10
N LEU A 169 11.00 5.58 13.17
CA LEU A 169 10.15 4.80 12.26
C LEU A 169 8.67 4.92 12.63
N ASN A 170 7.89 5.44 11.69
CA ASN A 170 6.44 5.61 11.86
C ASN A 170 5.64 4.52 11.15
N SER A 171 6.21 3.90 10.11
CA SER A 171 5.57 2.88 9.29
C SER A 171 6.54 1.75 8.97
N LEU A 172 6.14 0.51 9.28
CA LEU A 172 6.94 -0.69 9.06
C LEU A 172 6.11 -1.79 8.36
N SER A 173 6.68 -2.42 7.35
CA SER A 173 6.14 -3.63 6.73
C SER A 173 7.17 -4.76 6.81
N LEU A 174 6.78 -5.90 7.39
CA LEU A 174 7.65 -7.04 7.65
C LEU A 174 7.09 -8.35 7.11
N VAL A 175 6.22 -8.33 6.10
CA VAL A 175 5.60 -9.55 5.54
C VAL A 175 6.67 -10.59 5.17
N GLY A 176 6.52 -11.84 5.61
CA GLY A 176 7.44 -12.93 5.28
C GLY A 176 8.77 -12.95 6.07
N ASN A 177 9.01 -12.02 7.00
CA ASN A 177 10.24 -12.01 7.82
C ASN A 177 10.09 -12.88 9.08
N LYS A 178 10.32 -14.19 8.94
CA LYS A 178 10.09 -15.15 10.03
C LYS A 178 11.06 -15.03 11.21
N HIS A 179 12.24 -14.44 10.98
CA HIS A 179 13.33 -14.38 11.95
C HIS A 179 13.31 -13.15 12.86
N VAL A 180 12.48 -12.14 12.57
CA VAL A 180 12.39 -10.91 13.37
C VAL A 180 11.81 -11.21 14.76
N PRO A 181 12.55 -10.97 15.87
CA PRO A 181 12.12 -11.30 17.19
C PRO A 181 11.09 -10.29 17.70
N ASN A 182 10.14 -10.85 18.43
CA ASN A 182 9.10 -10.18 19.19
C ASN A 182 9.59 -8.93 19.96
N LYS A 183 10.70 -9.06 20.71
CA LYS A 183 11.20 -7.99 21.59
C LYS A 183 11.64 -6.72 20.86
N THR A 184 12.10 -6.81 19.60
CA THR A 184 12.62 -5.63 18.90
C THR A 184 11.51 -4.63 18.55
N LEU A 185 10.31 -5.09 18.22
CA LEU A 185 9.24 -4.19 17.79
C LEU A 185 8.78 -3.26 18.91
N VAL A 186 8.88 -3.70 20.17
CA VAL A 186 8.44 -2.92 21.35
C VAL A 186 9.27 -1.65 21.55
N THR A 187 10.51 -1.59 21.04
CA THR A 187 11.36 -0.40 21.16
C THR A 187 10.99 0.70 20.16
N LEU A 188 10.17 0.40 19.15
CA LEU A 188 9.76 1.36 18.11
C LEU A 188 8.59 2.23 18.57
N ALA A 189 8.85 3.11 19.56
CA ALA A 189 7.82 3.90 20.23
C ALA A 189 6.99 4.81 19.32
N ASN A 190 7.53 5.23 18.17
CA ASN A 190 6.86 6.11 17.21
C ASN A 190 6.04 5.37 16.14
N LEU A 191 5.96 4.03 16.22
CA LEU A 191 5.31 3.23 15.20
C LEU A 191 3.79 3.44 15.22
N THR A 192 3.26 4.00 14.14
CA THR A 192 1.82 4.25 13.96
C THR A 192 1.18 3.33 12.93
N LYS A 193 1.99 2.76 12.03
CA LYS A 193 1.56 1.83 11.00
C LYS A 193 2.42 0.58 10.99
N LEU A 194 1.77 -0.58 11.08
CA LEU A 194 2.43 -1.87 11.03
C LEU A 194 1.70 -2.80 10.07
N VAL A 195 2.46 -3.45 9.19
CA VAL A 195 1.99 -4.50 8.30
C VAL A 195 2.86 -5.73 8.52
N PHE A 196 2.23 -6.86 8.82
CA PHE A 196 2.94 -8.12 8.94
C PHE A 196 2.05 -9.29 8.51
N ALA A 197 2.69 -10.31 7.95
CA ALA A 197 2.02 -11.53 7.56
C ALA A 197 3.02 -12.67 7.45
N HIS A 198 2.62 -13.87 7.89
CA HIS A 198 3.52 -15.04 7.92
C HIS A 198 4.81 -14.79 8.72
N ASN A 199 4.68 -14.16 9.90
CA ASN A 199 5.77 -13.84 10.83
C ASN A 199 5.68 -14.65 12.13
N GLY A 200 6.72 -14.55 12.97
CA GLY A 200 6.75 -15.06 14.35
C GLY A 200 6.21 -14.11 15.42
N ILE A 201 5.49 -13.05 15.03
CA ILE A 201 4.98 -12.02 15.96
C ILE A 201 3.87 -12.61 16.84
N ARG A 202 3.92 -12.35 18.15
CA ARG A 202 3.01 -12.88 19.18
C ARG A 202 2.29 -11.78 19.96
N ASP A 203 1.27 -12.18 20.71
CA ASP A 203 0.46 -11.28 21.54
C ASP A 203 1.26 -10.44 22.55
N ASP A 204 2.31 -11.01 23.13
CA ASP A 204 3.18 -10.33 24.11
C ASP A 204 3.83 -9.06 23.56
N THR A 205 4.11 -9.05 22.27
CA THR A 205 4.68 -7.95 21.52
C THR A 205 3.61 -6.99 21.08
N LEU A 206 2.58 -7.51 20.40
CA LEU A 206 1.56 -6.67 19.78
C LEU A 206 0.80 -5.84 20.84
N LYS A 207 0.53 -6.41 22.02
CA LYS A 207 -0.13 -5.67 23.12
C LYS A 207 0.63 -4.43 23.59
N CYS A 208 1.95 -4.39 23.39
CA CYS A 208 2.78 -3.27 23.81
C CYS A 208 2.77 -2.11 22.79
N LEU A 209 2.30 -2.35 21.56
CA LEU A 209 2.31 -1.37 20.47
C LEU A 209 1.02 -0.51 20.46
N THR A 210 0.68 0.05 21.62
CA THR A 210 -0.58 0.79 21.84
C THR A 210 -0.69 2.10 21.05
N GLY A 211 0.41 2.60 20.51
CA GLY A 211 0.46 3.76 19.61
C GLY A 211 0.04 3.48 18.16
N ILE A 212 -0.15 2.22 17.77
CA ILE A 212 -0.52 1.86 16.39
C ILE A 212 -1.93 2.37 16.06
N GLN A 213 -2.03 3.01 14.91
CA GLN A 213 -3.27 3.54 14.34
C GLN A 213 -3.71 2.77 13.10
N GLN A 214 -2.78 2.16 12.38
CA GLN A 214 -3.04 1.38 11.17
C GLN A 214 -2.35 0.02 11.25
N LEU A 215 -3.13 -1.04 11.21
CA LEU A 215 -2.63 -2.39 11.39
C LEU A 215 -3.15 -3.31 10.30
N SER A 216 -2.23 -4.03 9.65
CA SER A 216 -2.55 -5.10 8.72
C SER A 216 -1.90 -6.39 9.18
N ILE A 217 -2.71 -7.41 9.48
CA ILE A 217 -2.26 -8.72 9.94
C ILE A 217 -2.85 -9.79 9.04
N TYR A 218 -1.99 -10.61 8.43
CA TYR A 218 -2.44 -11.75 7.63
C TYR A 218 -1.74 -13.06 8.03
N GLY A 219 -2.47 -14.17 8.08
CA GLY A 219 -1.87 -15.50 8.27
C GLY A 219 -1.06 -15.62 9.59
N SER A 220 -1.53 -15.01 10.68
CA SER A 220 -0.80 -14.93 11.95
C SER A 220 -1.46 -15.80 13.02
N LYS A 221 -0.91 -17.00 13.22
CA LYS A 221 -1.43 -18.01 14.17
C LYS A 221 -1.16 -17.73 15.65
N TYR A 222 -0.31 -16.76 15.98
CA TYR A 222 0.08 -16.44 17.36
C TYR A 222 -0.55 -15.14 17.89
N ILE A 223 -1.52 -14.60 17.14
CA ILE A 223 -2.25 -13.39 17.50
C ILE A 223 -3.67 -13.79 17.89
N SER A 224 -4.11 -13.30 19.04
CA SER A 224 -5.44 -13.52 19.59
C SER A 224 -6.05 -12.23 20.15
N ASP A 225 -7.27 -12.34 20.67
CA ASP A 225 -7.95 -11.26 21.39
C ASP A 225 -7.10 -10.66 22.52
N ALA A 226 -6.18 -11.44 23.10
CA ALA A 226 -5.31 -11.03 24.20
C ALA A 226 -4.40 -9.84 23.87
N SER A 227 -4.04 -9.62 22.60
CA SER A 227 -3.31 -8.41 22.19
C SER A 227 -4.19 -7.36 21.52
N ILE A 228 -5.15 -7.77 20.69
CA ILE A 228 -5.98 -6.86 19.90
C ILE A 228 -6.78 -5.91 20.80
N ILE A 229 -7.26 -6.39 21.96
CA ILE A 229 -8.04 -5.57 22.91
C ILE A 229 -7.28 -4.31 23.41
N HIS A 230 -5.94 -4.34 23.39
CA HIS A 230 -5.12 -3.22 23.85
C HIS A 230 -4.91 -2.12 22.79
N LEU A 231 -5.23 -2.40 21.52
CA LEU A 231 -4.94 -1.52 20.38
C LEU A 231 -6.07 -0.49 20.15
N THR A 232 -6.50 0.18 21.21
CA THR A 232 -7.68 1.07 21.20
C THR A 232 -7.49 2.36 20.38
N ASN A 233 -6.26 2.66 19.94
CA ASN A 233 -5.96 3.78 19.04
C ASN A 233 -6.09 3.43 17.55
N LEU A 234 -6.44 2.19 17.21
CA LEU A 234 -6.64 1.78 15.83
C LEU A 234 -7.76 2.57 15.16
N THR A 235 -7.43 3.15 14.02
CA THR A 235 -8.38 3.78 13.09
C THR A 235 -8.57 2.94 11.83
N HIS A 236 -7.60 2.08 11.52
CA HIS A 236 -7.59 1.19 10.37
C HIS A 236 -7.13 -0.20 10.78
N LEU A 237 -7.96 -1.21 10.50
CA LEU A 237 -7.62 -2.60 10.73
C LEU A 237 -7.89 -3.44 9.48
N SER A 238 -6.87 -4.17 9.05
CA SER A 238 -6.95 -5.17 8.00
C SER A 238 -6.54 -6.51 8.59
N ILE A 239 -7.43 -7.48 8.63
CA ILE A 239 -7.18 -8.75 9.31
C ILE A 239 -7.63 -9.95 8.45
N GLY A 240 -6.75 -10.96 8.33
CA GLY A 240 -7.01 -12.22 7.62
C GLY A 240 -6.18 -13.40 8.15
N GLY A 241 -6.71 -14.64 8.18
CA GLY A 241 -5.97 -15.83 8.64
C GLY A 241 -5.30 -15.79 10.05
N CYS A 242 -5.98 -15.26 11.05
CA CYS A 242 -5.66 -15.09 12.49
C CYS A 242 -6.79 -15.73 13.31
N GLU A 243 -6.71 -17.05 13.49
CA GLU A 243 -7.84 -17.90 13.91
C GLU A 243 -8.36 -17.64 15.33
N HIS A 244 -7.57 -16.94 16.16
CA HIS A 244 -7.88 -16.70 17.57
C HIS A 244 -8.35 -15.25 17.86
N VAL A 245 -8.65 -14.47 16.82
CA VAL A 245 -9.25 -13.14 16.96
C VAL A 245 -10.75 -13.25 16.73
N THR A 246 -11.54 -12.80 17.71
CA THR A 246 -12.99 -12.96 17.75
C THR A 246 -13.70 -11.63 18.05
N ASP A 247 -15.02 -11.67 18.07
CA ASP A 247 -15.86 -10.55 18.53
C ASP A 247 -15.44 -9.96 19.89
N ALA A 248 -14.83 -10.76 20.76
CA ALA A 248 -14.45 -10.36 22.10
C ALA A 248 -13.48 -9.17 22.11
N SER A 249 -12.51 -9.10 21.19
CA SER A 249 -11.61 -7.95 21.11
C SER A 249 -12.13 -6.84 20.18
N ILE A 250 -12.74 -7.21 19.05
CA ILE A 250 -13.14 -6.26 17.99
C ILE A 250 -14.11 -5.20 18.51
N GLN A 251 -15.05 -5.58 19.39
CA GLN A 251 -16.04 -4.64 19.94
C GLN A 251 -15.45 -3.45 20.72
N TYR A 252 -14.19 -3.55 21.17
CA TYR A 252 -13.51 -2.50 21.94
C TYR A 252 -12.75 -1.49 21.05
N LEU A 253 -12.64 -1.74 19.74
CA LEU A 253 -11.87 -0.91 18.81
C LEU A 253 -12.70 0.28 18.27
N THR A 254 -13.26 1.08 19.18
CA THR A 254 -14.28 2.09 18.89
C THR A 254 -13.84 3.25 17.99
N LYS A 255 -12.52 3.47 17.83
CA LYS A 255 -11.94 4.48 16.93
C LYS A 255 -11.79 4.02 15.48
N ILE A 256 -12.10 2.76 15.17
CA ILE A 256 -11.96 2.23 13.80
C ILE A 256 -12.91 2.97 12.85
N THR A 257 -12.34 3.45 11.76
CA THR A 257 -13.05 4.10 10.65
C THR A 257 -12.97 3.30 9.35
N ARG A 258 -11.97 2.43 9.22
CA ARG A 258 -11.78 1.55 8.06
C ARG A 258 -11.43 0.14 8.51
N MET A 259 -12.18 -0.83 8.02
CA MET A 259 -11.97 -2.23 8.37
C MET A 259 -12.02 -3.12 7.13
N PHE A 260 -11.05 -4.02 7.02
CA PHE A 260 -11.03 -5.12 6.08
C PHE A 260 -10.92 -6.42 6.87
N VAL A 261 -11.89 -7.31 6.72
CA VAL A 261 -11.92 -8.61 7.39
C VAL A 261 -12.09 -9.67 6.33
N SER A 262 -11.13 -10.59 6.23
CA SER A 262 -11.22 -11.71 5.29
C SER A 262 -10.95 -13.04 5.98
N ASN A 263 -11.68 -14.08 5.61
CA ASN A 263 -11.39 -15.49 5.92
C ASN A 263 -11.58 -15.88 7.40
N TYR A 264 -12.78 -15.65 7.98
CA TYR A 264 -13.08 -16.06 9.36
C TYR A 264 -14.55 -16.34 9.68
N PRO A 265 -14.82 -17.34 10.54
CA PRO A 265 -16.13 -17.55 11.16
C PRO A 265 -16.31 -16.82 12.52
N HIS A 266 -15.25 -16.31 13.16
CA HIS A 266 -15.31 -15.89 14.58
C HIS A 266 -15.46 -14.38 14.82
N ILE A 267 -15.19 -13.55 13.81
CA ILE A 267 -15.59 -12.15 13.81
C ILE A 267 -16.95 -12.15 13.11
N THR A 268 -18.01 -11.73 13.79
CA THR A 268 -19.40 -11.70 13.31
C THR A 268 -19.90 -10.26 13.17
N SER A 269 -21.08 -10.05 12.58
CA SER A 269 -21.64 -8.68 12.53
C SER A 269 -21.96 -8.11 13.92
N ASN A 270 -22.10 -8.96 14.95
CA ASN A 270 -22.46 -8.54 16.30
C ASN A 270 -21.41 -7.59 16.91
N SER A 271 -20.11 -7.87 16.72
CA SER A 271 -19.05 -6.96 17.15
C SER A 271 -18.92 -5.76 16.22
N LEU A 272 -19.04 -5.97 14.90
CA LEU A 272 -18.90 -4.92 13.90
C LEU A 272 -19.97 -3.83 14.05
N GLU A 273 -21.22 -4.18 14.33
CA GLU A 273 -22.32 -3.23 14.55
C GLU A 273 -22.15 -2.35 15.80
N ARG A 274 -21.14 -2.61 16.64
CA ARG A 274 -20.74 -1.72 17.74
C ARG A 274 -19.77 -0.61 17.29
N LEU A 275 -19.17 -0.76 16.10
CA LEU A 275 -18.21 0.19 15.52
C LEU A 275 -18.95 1.32 14.76
N LEU A 276 -19.71 2.14 15.46
CA LEU A 276 -20.63 3.12 14.88
C LEU A 276 -19.95 4.23 14.04
N HIS A 277 -18.63 4.40 14.19
CA HIS A 277 -17.82 5.35 13.40
C HIS A 277 -17.22 4.73 12.13
N LEU A 278 -17.54 3.46 11.83
CA LEU A 278 -17.02 2.79 10.66
C LEU A 278 -17.55 3.46 9.38
N THR A 279 -16.62 3.94 8.55
CA THR A 279 -16.94 4.61 7.27
C THR A 279 -16.65 3.73 6.06
N ARG A 280 -15.77 2.73 6.22
CA ARG A 280 -15.41 1.79 5.17
C ARG A 280 -15.32 0.38 5.74
N LEU A 281 -16.11 -0.53 5.20
CA LEU A 281 -16.08 -1.94 5.53
C LEU A 281 -15.90 -2.76 4.26
N THR A 282 -14.89 -3.62 4.26
CA THR A 282 -14.76 -4.68 3.27
C THR A 282 -14.74 -6.01 3.99
N THR A 283 -15.58 -6.93 3.55
CA THR A 283 -15.65 -8.22 4.20
C THR A 283 -16.28 -9.33 3.36
N GLN A 284 -16.21 -10.56 3.86
CA GLN A 284 -16.67 -11.78 3.23
C GLN A 284 -17.33 -12.74 4.22
N ASN A 285 -18.25 -13.56 3.74
CA ASN A 285 -18.90 -14.66 4.46
C ASN A 285 -19.56 -14.27 5.81
N PHE A 286 -20.41 -13.24 5.81
CA PHE A 286 -21.23 -12.90 6.98
C PHE A 286 -22.69 -13.33 6.80
N GLU A 287 -23.27 -13.88 7.86
CA GLU A 287 -24.64 -14.41 7.89
C GLU A 287 -25.70 -13.38 8.34
N SER A 288 -25.28 -12.18 8.77
CA SER A 288 -26.11 -11.28 9.57
C SER A 288 -26.07 -9.81 9.10
N SER A 289 -26.86 -8.96 9.76
CA SER A 289 -27.11 -7.57 9.38
C SER A 289 -26.00 -6.60 9.77
N PHE A 290 -25.86 -5.52 8.99
CA PHE A 290 -25.05 -4.33 9.31
C PHE A 290 -25.89 -3.05 9.43
N SER A 291 -27.21 -3.17 9.66
CA SER A 291 -28.16 -2.05 9.68
C SER A 291 -27.76 -0.89 10.59
N ARG A 292 -27.03 -1.16 11.67
CA ARG A 292 -26.60 -0.14 12.65
C ARG A 292 -25.44 0.73 12.16
N LEU A 293 -24.75 0.33 11.10
CA LEU A 293 -23.55 1.00 10.58
C LEU A 293 -23.88 2.18 9.65
N THR A 294 -24.76 3.07 10.09
CA THR A 294 -25.30 4.19 9.29
C THR A 294 -24.25 5.23 8.88
N SER A 295 -23.07 5.23 9.49
CA SER A 295 -21.91 6.05 9.11
C SER A 295 -21.17 5.54 7.86
N LEU A 296 -21.48 4.34 7.37
CA LEU A 296 -20.79 3.73 6.23
C LEU A 296 -20.95 4.58 4.96
N ARG A 297 -19.81 4.81 4.30
CA ARG A 297 -19.71 5.46 3.00
C ARG A 297 -19.28 4.49 1.91
N THR A 298 -18.53 3.46 2.27
CA THR A 298 -18.08 2.40 1.38
C THR A 298 -18.34 1.05 2.02
N LEU A 299 -19.05 0.18 1.30
CA LEU A 299 -19.28 -1.19 1.70
C LEU A 299 -18.89 -2.12 0.56
N VAL A 300 -18.05 -3.11 0.87
CA VAL A 300 -17.68 -4.18 -0.04
C VAL A 300 -18.01 -5.51 0.63
N LEU A 301 -18.93 -6.26 0.04
CA LEU A 301 -19.33 -7.60 0.51
C LEU A 301 -18.95 -8.65 -0.52
N ARG A 302 -18.30 -9.72 -0.05
CA ARG A 302 -18.02 -10.94 -0.81
C ARG A 302 -18.63 -12.13 -0.09
N CYS A 303 -19.92 -12.35 -0.26
CA CYS A 303 -20.63 -13.42 0.45
C CYS A 303 -21.39 -14.27 -0.57
N GLN A 304 -21.40 -15.59 -0.40
CA GLN A 304 -22.16 -16.47 -1.30
C GLN A 304 -23.65 -16.53 -0.97
N ILE A 305 -24.08 -16.19 0.26
CA ILE A 305 -25.46 -16.45 0.70
C ILE A 305 -25.86 -15.41 1.75
N GLY A 306 -26.87 -14.58 1.47
CA GLY A 306 -27.45 -13.69 2.46
C GLY A 306 -28.52 -12.75 1.91
N LYS A 307 -29.65 -12.62 2.62
CA LYS A 307 -30.61 -11.53 2.40
C LYS A 307 -29.99 -10.21 2.83
N ILE A 308 -30.17 -9.17 2.04
CA ILE A 308 -29.54 -7.85 2.27
C ILE A 308 -30.57 -6.72 2.43
N ASP A 309 -31.80 -7.03 2.84
CA ASP A 309 -32.87 -6.04 3.07
C ASP A 309 -32.41 -4.87 3.95
N TRP A 310 -31.51 -5.16 4.88
CA TRP A 310 -30.93 -4.19 5.80
C TRP A 310 -30.06 -3.12 5.14
N ILE A 311 -29.64 -3.30 3.89
CA ILE A 311 -28.79 -2.32 3.20
C ILE A 311 -29.52 -0.98 3.01
N SER A 312 -30.85 -1.01 2.95
CA SER A 312 -31.72 0.17 2.86
C SER A 312 -31.56 1.14 4.04
N TYR A 313 -31.10 0.65 5.20
CA TYR A 313 -30.79 1.49 6.36
C TYR A 313 -29.46 2.26 6.21
N LEU A 314 -28.61 1.90 5.25
CA LEU A 314 -27.29 2.51 5.03
C LEU A 314 -27.33 3.70 4.07
N THR A 315 -28.16 4.69 4.38
CA THR A 315 -28.48 5.83 3.50
C THR A 315 -27.30 6.74 3.15
N ASN A 316 -26.19 6.67 3.91
CA ASN A 316 -24.96 7.44 3.65
C ASN A 316 -23.98 6.76 2.66
N LEU A 317 -24.32 5.57 2.15
CA LEU A 317 -23.46 4.86 1.21
C LEU A 317 -23.26 5.67 -0.07
N THR A 318 -21.99 5.81 -0.45
CA THR A 318 -21.56 6.44 -1.70
C THR A 318 -20.94 5.43 -2.67
N SER A 319 -20.48 4.30 -2.14
CA SER A 319 -19.88 3.22 -2.90
C SER A 319 -20.32 1.88 -2.33
N LEU A 320 -20.90 1.04 -3.18
CA LEU A 320 -21.33 -0.30 -2.84
C LEU A 320 -20.69 -1.29 -3.83
N SER A 321 -20.09 -2.35 -3.31
CA SER A 321 -19.62 -3.48 -4.12
C SER A 321 -20.10 -4.79 -3.54
N LEU A 322 -20.83 -5.56 -4.34
CA LEU A 322 -21.43 -6.84 -4.00
C LEU A 322 -20.83 -7.89 -4.94
N TYR A 323 -20.23 -8.93 -4.38
CA TYR A 323 -19.62 -10.02 -5.14
C TYR A 323 -20.24 -11.36 -4.72
N ASN A 324 -20.57 -12.18 -5.71
CA ASN A 324 -21.14 -13.54 -5.57
C ASN A 324 -22.49 -13.57 -4.83
N MET A 325 -23.39 -12.62 -5.11
CA MET A 325 -24.67 -12.49 -4.40
C MET A 325 -25.83 -12.90 -5.30
N ASP A 326 -26.50 -14.01 -4.99
CA ASP A 326 -27.55 -14.59 -5.83
C ASP A 326 -28.92 -13.91 -5.67
N ASN A 327 -29.15 -13.09 -4.64
CA ASN A 327 -30.49 -12.54 -4.30
C ASN A 327 -30.57 -11.00 -4.25
N VAL A 328 -29.65 -10.31 -4.91
CA VAL A 328 -29.71 -8.84 -4.99
C VAL A 328 -30.74 -8.45 -6.03
N THR A 329 -31.67 -7.59 -5.65
CA THR A 329 -32.66 -6.97 -6.55
C THR A 329 -32.52 -5.45 -6.51
N THR A 330 -33.17 -4.75 -7.45
CA THR A 330 -33.10 -3.30 -7.56
C THR A 330 -33.79 -2.57 -6.41
N ASP A 331 -34.76 -3.21 -5.76
CA ASP A 331 -35.43 -2.69 -4.56
C ASP A 331 -34.46 -2.48 -3.39
N HIS A 332 -33.40 -3.28 -3.31
CA HIS A 332 -32.40 -3.14 -2.25
C HIS A 332 -31.57 -1.85 -2.41
N VAL A 333 -31.29 -1.44 -3.65
CA VAL A 333 -30.38 -0.32 -3.95
C VAL A 333 -31.11 0.99 -4.25
N GLN A 334 -32.40 0.96 -4.58
CA GLN A 334 -33.17 2.16 -4.92
C GLN A 334 -33.26 3.18 -3.77
N SER A 335 -33.23 2.69 -2.53
CA SER A 335 -33.27 3.53 -1.32
C SER A 335 -31.95 4.26 -1.05
N LEU A 336 -30.85 3.88 -1.71
CA LEU A 336 -29.51 4.43 -1.50
C LEU A 336 -29.29 5.72 -2.33
N THR A 337 -29.96 6.80 -1.95
CA THR A 337 -30.01 8.05 -2.75
C THR A 337 -28.66 8.77 -2.94
N ASN A 338 -27.67 8.47 -2.10
CA ASN A 338 -26.31 9.02 -2.12
C ASN A 338 -25.30 8.20 -2.93
N LEU A 339 -25.72 7.06 -3.48
CA LEU A 339 -24.84 6.11 -4.16
C LEU A 339 -24.27 6.71 -5.45
N ARG A 340 -22.94 6.63 -5.60
CA ARG A 340 -22.20 7.13 -6.78
C ARG A 340 -21.44 6.03 -7.51
N LYS A 341 -21.14 4.93 -6.82
CA LYS A 341 -20.45 3.76 -7.37
C LYS A 341 -21.21 2.52 -6.96
N LEU A 342 -21.58 1.71 -7.94
CA LEU A 342 -22.23 0.43 -7.74
C LEU A 342 -21.48 -0.61 -8.56
N ASN A 343 -20.95 -1.61 -7.88
CA ASN A 343 -20.36 -2.78 -8.50
C ASN A 343 -21.13 -4.00 -8.02
N ILE A 344 -21.77 -4.73 -8.91
CA ILE A 344 -22.39 -6.00 -8.62
C ILE A 344 -21.71 -6.98 -9.56
N ALA A 345 -21.00 -7.96 -9.04
CA ALA A 345 -20.25 -8.91 -9.85
C ALA A 345 -20.66 -10.33 -9.48
N SER A 346 -20.82 -11.17 -10.51
CA SER A 346 -21.27 -12.56 -10.35
C SER A 346 -22.65 -12.66 -9.68
N SER A 347 -23.59 -11.81 -10.11
CA SER A 347 -25.02 -11.94 -9.80
C SER A 347 -25.78 -12.12 -11.11
N ASP A 348 -26.49 -13.23 -11.27
CA ASP A 348 -27.25 -13.49 -12.51
C ASP A 348 -28.54 -12.65 -12.62
N ASN A 349 -28.88 -11.89 -11.57
CA ASN A 349 -30.23 -11.37 -11.35
C ASN A 349 -30.41 -9.84 -11.49
N ILE A 350 -29.34 -9.05 -11.72
CA ILE A 350 -29.48 -7.59 -11.94
C ILE A 350 -28.96 -7.22 -13.31
N LYS A 351 -29.86 -6.76 -14.18
CA LYS A 351 -29.50 -6.10 -15.44
C LYS A 351 -29.50 -4.59 -15.25
N LYS A 352 -28.78 -3.90 -16.14
CA LYS A 352 -28.70 -2.44 -16.14
C LYS A 352 -30.07 -1.77 -16.29
N GLU A 353 -30.97 -2.42 -17.00
CA GLU A 353 -32.33 -1.96 -17.29
C GLU A 353 -33.24 -2.00 -16.06
N ASP A 354 -32.92 -2.85 -15.09
CA ASP A 354 -33.74 -3.03 -13.88
C ASP A 354 -33.47 -1.92 -12.83
N ILE A 355 -32.36 -1.18 -12.97
CA ILE A 355 -31.97 -0.10 -12.06
C ILE A 355 -32.67 1.20 -12.47
N ASN A 356 -33.47 1.76 -11.57
CA ASN A 356 -34.27 2.96 -11.85
C ASN A 356 -33.43 4.16 -12.34
N LEU A 357 -33.95 4.87 -13.34
CA LEU A 357 -33.34 5.98 -14.08
C LEU A 357 -32.70 7.08 -13.19
N PRO A 358 -33.30 7.54 -12.07
CA PRO A 358 -32.68 8.56 -11.21
C PRO A 358 -31.39 8.08 -10.53
N LEU A 359 -31.29 6.79 -10.22
CA LEU A 359 -30.09 6.19 -9.64
C LEU A 359 -29.01 6.04 -10.72
N VAL A 360 -29.37 5.53 -11.91
CA VAL A 360 -28.45 5.40 -13.06
C VAL A 360 -27.83 6.74 -13.46
N LYS A 361 -28.60 7.83 -13.45
CA LYS A 361 -28.10 9.18 -13.79
C LYS A 361 -27.05 9.72 -12.80
N LYS A 362 -27.03 9.24 -11.55
CA LYS A 362 -26.08 9.67 -10.51
C LYS A 362 -24.85 8.78 -10.40
N ILE A 363 -24.94 7.53 -10.87
CA ILE A 363 -23.85 6.57 -10.79
C ILE A 363 -22.74 6.96 -11.79
N THR A 364 -21.57 7.28 -11.24
CA THR A 364 -20.36 7.63 -12.00
C THR A 364 -19.56 6.41 -12.45
N SER A 365 -19.81 5.24 -11.85
CA SER A 365 -19.17 3.97 -12.17
C SER A 365 -20.13 2.84 -11.83
N LEU A 366 -20.63 2.17 -12.88
CA LEU A 366 -21.50 1.01 -12.80
C LEU A 366 -20.77 -0.18 -13.44
N ILE A 367 -20.60 -1.25 -12.66
CA ILE A 367 -20.15 -2.55 -13.13
C ILE A 367 -21.23 -3.55 -12.72
N LEU A 368 -21.72 -4.32 -13.69
CA LEU A 368 -22.69 -5.40 -13.52
C LEU A 368 -22.07 -6.69 -14.06
#